data_AF-U3K3M9-F1
#
_entry.id   AF-U3K3M9-F1
#
_cell.length_a   1.000
_cell.length_b   1.000
_cell.length_c   1.000
_cell.angle_alpha   90.00
_cell.angle_beta   90.00
_cell.angle_gamma   90.00
#
_symmetry.space_group_name_H-M   'P 1'
#
loop_
_entity.id
_entity.type
_entity.pdbx_description
1 polymer ?
#
loop_
_entity_poly.entity_id
_entity_poly.type
_entity_poly.pdbx_seq_one_letter_code
_entity_poly.pdbx_strand_id
1 'polypeptide(L)'
;PPPPPPPPPPPPPPPPPPPPPPPPPPPPGPPPPGPPGPPGLIPPPAGPRNPNNTLVDELEASFEACFASLVSQDYVNGTDQEEIRTGVDQCIQKFLDVARQTECFFLQKRLQLSVQKPEQVIKEDVSELRNELQRKEALIQKHLSKLRHWQQVLEDISVQHKKPAEMPQGPLAYLEQASANIPAPMKQT
;
A
#
# COMPACT_ATOMS: atom_id res chain seq x y z
N PRO A 1 19.60 -75.21 -4.52
CA PRO A 1 18.59 -74.16 -4.81
C PRO A 1 18.59 -73.17 -3.64
N PRO A 2 18.85 -71.87 -3.87
CA PRO A 2 18.87 -70.88 -2.81
C PRO A 2 17.45 -70.65 -2.26
N PRO A 3 17.28 -70.52 -0.94
CA PRO A 3 15.97 -70.25 -0.33
C PRO A 3 15.46 -68.86 -0.73
N PRO A 4 14.13 -68.70 -0.90
CA PRO A 4 13.54 -67.41 -1.24
C PRO A 4 13.77 -66.40 -0.10
N PRO A 5 14.02 -65.13 -0.43
CA PRO A 5 14.19 -64.08 0.56
C PRO A 5 12.89 -63.87 1.37
N PRO A 6 13.00 -63.56 2.67
CA PRO A 6 11.84 -63.31 3.50
C PRO A 6 11.08 -62.06 3.00
N PRO A 7 9.75 -62.03 3.18
CA PRO A 7 8.95 -60.88 2.80
C PRO A 7 9.33 -59.65 3.64
N PRO A 8 9.21 -58.44 3.06
CA PRO A 8 9.49 -57.21 3.79
C PRO A 8 8.51 -57.05 4.97
N PRO A 9 8.95 -56.44 6.07
CA PRO A 9 8.09 -56.17 7.22
C PRO A 9 6.95 -55.20 6.82
N PRO A 10 5.77 -55.32 7.45
CA PRO A 10 4.67 -54.40 7.21
C PRO A 10 5.05 -52.98 7.63
N PRO A 11 4.50 -51.95 6.96
CA PRO A 11 4.72 -50.57 7.34
C PRO A 11 4.17 -50.30 8.75
N PRO A 12 4.80 -49.38 9.51
CA PRO A 12 4.29 -48.99 10.82
C PRO A 12 2.90 -48.35 10.70
N PRO A 13 2.05 -48.49 11.73
CA PRO A 13 0.74 -47.84 11.75
C PRO A 13 0.90 -46.31 11.72
N PRO A 14 -0.08 -45.59 11.15
CA PRO A 14 -0.07 -44.13 11.17
C PRO A 14 -0.14 -43.61 12.61
N PRO A 15 0.48 -42.44 12.88
CA PRO A 15 0.39 -41.81 14.20
C PRO A 15 -1.06 -41.45 14.52
N PRO A 16 -1.46 -41.47 15.81
CA PRO A 16 -2.79 -41.04 16.22
C PRO A 16 -3.01 -39.55 15.87
N PRO A 17 -4.27 -39.13 15.64
CA PRO A 17 -4.58 -37.74 15.41
C PRO A 17 -4.20 -36.88 16.63
N PRO A 18 -3.82 -35.61 16.43
CA PRO A 18 -3.52 -34.71 17.53
C PRO A 18 -4.79 -34.48 18.39
N PRO A 19 -4.63 -34.26 19.70
CA PRO A 19 -5.75 -33.93 20.57
C PRO A 19 -6.41 -32.61 20.13
N PRO A 20 -7.73 -32.45 20.35
CA PRO A 20 -8.40 -31.19 20.07
C PRO A 20 -7.82 -30.04 20.90
N PRO A 21 -7.83 -28.79 20.39
CA PRO A 21 -7.36 -27.64 21.15
C PRO A 21 -8.22 -27.42 22.40
N PRO A 22 -7.63 -26.87 23.49
CA PRO A 22 -8.39 -26.53 24.68
C PRO A 22 -9.45 -25.45 24.37
N PRO A 23 -10.58 -25.42 25.11
CA PRO A 23 -11.57 -24.37 24.97
C PRO A 23 -10.95 -23.00 25.29
N PRO A 24 -11.45 -21.91 24.67
CA PRO A 24 -10.98 -20.56 24.95
C PRO A 24 -11.23 -20.19 26.43
N PRO A 25 -10.34 -19.38 27.05
CA PRO A 25 -10.55 -18.91 28.40
C PRO A 25 -11.81 -18.03 28.47
N PRO A 26 -12.54 -18.04 29.61
CA PRO A 26 -13.66 -17.14 29.81
C PRO A 26 -13.21 -15.68 29.74
N PRO A 27 -14.11 -14.75 29.32
CA PRO A 27 -13.78 -13.33 29.30
C PRO A 27 -13.39 -12.83 30.70
N PRO A 28 -12.46 -11.87 30.81
CA PRO A 28 -12.12 -11.24 32.09
C PRO A 28 -13.40 -10.66 32.72
N GLY A 29 -13.65 -11.01 33.99
CA GLY A 29 -14.71 -10.39 34.76
C GLY A 29 -14.48 -8.87 34.88
N PRO A 30 -15.54 -8.07 35.15
CA PRO A 30 -15.39 -6.65 35.41
C PRO A 30 -14.40 -6.43 36.58
N PRO A 31 -13.54 -5.39 36.50
CA PRO A 31 -12.55 -5.14 37.53
C PRO A 31 -13.25 -4.80 38.86
N PRO A 32 -12.76 -5.32 40.01
CA PRO A 32 -13.26 -4.92 41.30
C PRO A 32 -12.98 -3.42 41.55
N PRO A 33 -13.83 -2.71 42.31
CA PRO A 33 -13.53 -1.35 42.76
C PRO A 33 -12.21 -1.35 43.55
N GLY A 34 -11.20 -0.63 43.04
CA GLY A 34 -9.88 -0.57 43.66
C GLY A 34 -9.86 0.20 44.99
N PRO A 35 -9.04 -0.21 45.97
CA PRO A 35 -8.83 0.55 47.21
C PRO A 35 -7.95 1.79 46.98
N PRO A 36 -7.96 2.79 47.88
CA PRO A 36 -7.15 4.00 47.73
C PRO A 36 -5.66 3.71 47.99
N GLY A 37 -4.80 3.98 47.00
CA GLY A 37 -3.34 3.84 47.07
C GLY A 37 -2.59 5.19 47.03
N PRO A 38 -1.29 5.24 47.40
CA PRO A 38 -0.56 6.44 47.84
C PRO A 38 0.05 7.27 46.69
N PRO A 39 0.58 8.48 46.98
CA PRO A 39 0.97 9.47 45.97
C PRO A 39 2.38 9.25 45.43
N GLY A 40 2.52 9.15 44.10
CA GLY A 40 3.81 9.23 43.44
C GLY A 40 3.81 8.69 42.00
N LEU A 41 3.92 9.62 41.04
CA LEU A 41 4.21 9.42 39.61
C LEU A 41 3.10 8.76 38.76
N ILE A 42 2.06 9.54 38.49
CA ILE A 42 1.10 9.28 37.40
C ILE A 42 1.21 10.47 36.42
N PRO A 43 1.33 10.24 35.09
CA PRO A 43 1.13 11.27 34.07
C PRO A 43 -0.24 11.95 34.29
N PRO A 44 -0.43 13.21 33.86
CA PRO A 44 -1.65 13.93 34.17
C PRO A 44 -2.88 13.17 33.65
N PRO A 45 -4.01 13.22 34.39
CA PRO A 45 -5.23 12.56 33.97
C PRO A 45 -5.66 13.17 32.63
N ALA A 46 -6.11 12.30 31.72
CA ALA A 46 -6.95 12.73 30.61
C ALA A 46 -8.01 13.67 31.19
N GLY A 47 -7.97 14.94 30.77
CA GLY A 47 -9.00 15.91 31.12
C GLY A 47 -10.38 15.38 30.72
N PRO A 48 -11.46 16.02 31.20
CA PRO A 48 -12.81 15.59 30.89
C PRO A 48 -13.00 15.57 29.37
N ARG A 49 -12.86 14.39 28.77
CA ARG A 49 -13.16 14.17 27.36
C ARG A 49 -14.63 14.48 27.21
N ASN A 50 -14.95 15.46 26.37
CA ASN A 50 -16.30 15.56 25.85
C ASN A 50 -16.64 14.19 25.26
N PRO A 51 -17.68 13.50 25.75
CA PRO A 51 -18.00 12.12 25.34
C PRO A 51 -18.38 12.00 23.86
N ASN A 52 -18.44 13.11 23.13
CA ASN A 52 -18.87 13.20 21.74
C ASN A 52 -17.74 13.44 20.73
N ASN A 53 -16.49 13.70 21.14
CA ASN A 53 -15.39 13.94 20.20
C ASN A 53 -14.42 12.74 20.17
N THR A 54 -14.14 12.27 18.96
CA THR A 54 -13.15 11.24 18.70
C THR A 54 -11.73 11.80 18.73
N LEU A 55 -10.73 10.92 18.86
CA LEU A 55 -9.30 11.28 18.75
C LEU A 55 -8.97 11.97 17.42
N VAL A 56 -9.70 11.60 16.37
CA VAL A 56 -9.52 12.18 15.03
C VAL A 56 -10.09 13.60 15.01
N ASP A 57 -11.23 13.84 15.64
CA ASP A 57 -11.82 15.18 15.75
C ASP A 57 -10.91 16.11 16.57
N GLU A 58 -10.27 15.59 17.62
CA GLU A 58 -9.30 16.35 18.41
C GLU A 58 -8.01 16.63 17.62
N LEU A 59 -7.57 15.68 16.80
CA LEU A 59 -6.42 15.85 15.90
C LEU A 59 -6.70 16.94 14.87
N GLU A 60 -7.86 16.88 14.21
CA GLU A 60 -8.32 17.87 13.24
C GLU A 60 -8.43 19.26 13.87
N ALA A 61 -9.08 19.39 15.04
CA ALA A 61 -9.19 20.65 15.74
C ALA A 61 -7.82 21.23 16.16
N SER A 62 -6.88 20.38 16.60
CA SER A 62 -5.53 20.83 16.96
C SER A 62 -4.71 21.24 15.74
N PHE A 63 -4.92 20.59 14.60
CA PHE A 63 -4.32 20.96 13.32
C PHE A 63 -4.84 22.32 12.84
N GLU A 64 -6.16 22.52 12.86
CA GLU A 64 -6.79 23.79 12.46
C GLU A 64 -6.29 24.95 13.33
N ALA A 65 -6.24 24.76 14.65
CA ALA A 65 -5.72 25.76 15.57
C ALA A 65 -4.24 26.10 15.28
N CYS A 66 -3.40 25.08 15.09
CA CYS A 66 -2.00 25.25 14.74
C CYS A 66 -1.82 26.00 13.41
N PHE A 67 -2.58 25.61 12.39
CA PHE A 67 -2.55 26.27 11.08
C PHE A 67 -3.02 27.73 11.17
N ALA A 68 -4.14 27.98 11.85
CA ALA A 68 -4.66 29.33 12.05
C ALA A 68 -3.64 30.24 12.75
N SER A 69 -2.99 29.74 13.81
CA SER A 69 -1.94 30.48 14.51
C SER A 69 -0.73 30.78 13.60
N LEU A 70 -0.33 29.86 12.73
CA LEU A 70 0.79 30.05 11.81
C LEU A 70 0.50 31.07 10.70
N VAL A 71 -0.74 31.19 10.26
CA VAL A 71 -1.14 32.11 9.17
C VAL A 71 -1.76 33.41 9.67
N SER A 72 -1.83 33.61 10.98
CA SER A 72 -2.40 34.81 11.59
C SER A 72 -1.60 36.07 11.20
N GLN A 73 -2.28 37.10 10.70
CA GLN A 73 -1.64 38.37 10.33
C GLN A 73 -1.04 39.10 11.54
N ASP A 74 -1.61 38.89 12.74
CA ASP A 74 -1.10 39.50 13.97
C ASP A 74 0.34 39.07 14.28
N TYR A 75 0.78 37.90 13.79
CA TYR A 75 2.16 37.42 13.93
C TYR A 75 3.20 38.36 13.30
N VAL A 76 2.83 39.07 12.22
CA VAL A 76 3.75 39.91 11.44
C VAL A 76 3.72 41.38 11.86
N ASN A 77 2.65 41.81 12.57
CA ASN A 77 2.33 43.22 12.79
C ASN A 77 2.27 43.66 14.27
N GLY A 78 2.40 42.74 15.24
CA GLY A 78 2.20 43.02 16.66
C GLY A 78 3.42 43.52 17.44
N THR A 79 3.18 44.36 18.47
CA THR A 79 4.18 44.77 19.49
C THR A 79 4.51 43.66 20.49
N ASP A 80 3.66 42.64 20.61
CA ASP A 80 3.77 41.52 21.57
C ASP A 80 4.22 40.21 20.88
N GLN A 81 5.28 40.30 20.07
CA GLN A 81 5.75 39.19 19.24
C GLN A 81 6.15 37.93 20.06
N GLU A 82 6.60 38.10 21.31
CA GLU A 82 6.98 37.00 22.20
C GLU A 82 5.77 36.21 22.71
N GLU A 83 4.66 36.89 23.01
CA GLU A 83 3.41 36.25 23.43
C GLU A 83 2.79 35.48 22.26
N ILE A 84 2.76 36.09 21.07
CA ILE A 84 2.27 35.45 19.85
C ILE A 84 3.11 34.22 19.50
N ARG A 85 4.45 34.33 19.57
CA ARG A 85 5.35 33.20 19.32
C ARG A 85 5.09 32.06 20.31
N THR A 86 4.94 32.39 21.59
CA THR A 86 4.61 31.41 22.64
C THR A 86 3.27 30.72 22.36
N GLY A 87 2.26 31.46 21.88
CA GLY A 87 0.96 30.89 21.48
C GLY A 87 1.05 29.92 20.30
N VAL A 88 1.89 30.22 19.30
CA VAL A 88 2.16 29.33 18.16
C VAL A 88 2.84 28.06 18.64
N ASP A 89 3.88 28.18 19.48
CA ASP A 89 4.61 27.02 20.02
C ASP A 89 3.69 26.09 20.82
N GLN A 90 2.75 26.65 21.59
CA GLN A 90 1.74 25.87 22.31
C GLN A 90 0.79 25.14 21.37
N CYS A 91 0.33 25.75 20.28
CA CYS A 91 -0.53 25.09 19.31
C CYS A 91 0.19 23.96 18.59
N ILE A 92 1.47 24.17 18.21
CA ILE A 92 2.31 23.13 17.61
C ILE A 92 2.48 21.97 18.60
N GLN A 93 2.84 22.25 19.85
CA GLN A 93 3.04 21.21 20.86
C GLN A 93 1.77 20.39 21.09
N LYS A 94 0.61 21.06 21.20
CA LYS A 94 -0.69 20.40 21.35
C LYS A 94 -0.99 19.49 20.17
N PHE A 95 -0.78 19.96 18.94
CA PHE A 95 -0.97 19.13 17.74
C PHE A 95 -0.07 17.89 17.76
N LEU A 96 1.21 18.04 18.11
CA LEU A 96 2.15 16.91 18.20
C LEU A 96 1.73 15.89 19.26
N ASP A 97 1.23 16.34 20.41
CA ASP A 97 0.78 15.47 21.48
C ASP A 97 -0.47 14.67 21.08
N VAL A 98 -1.43 15.32 20.42
CA VAL A 98 -2.65 14.66 19.92
C VAL A 98 -2.33 13.70 18.77
N ALA A 99 -1.41 14.09 17.87
CA ALA A 99 -0.94 13.22 16.79
C ALA A 99 -0.29 11.94 17.36
N ARG A 100 0.59 12.08 18.36
CA ARG A 100 1.21 10.95 19.05
C ARG A 100 0.17 10.09 19.77
N GLN A 101 -0.80 10.70 20.44
CA GLN A 101 -1.88 9.96 21.09
C GLN A 101 -2.71 9.16 20.09
N THR A 102 -3.00 9.75 18.94
CA THR A 102 -3.75 9.11 17.85
C THR A 102 -2.98 7.93 17.27
N GLU A 103 -1.70 8.12 16.97
CA GLU A 103 -0.82 7.04 16.52
C GLU A 103 -0.78 5.87 17.53
N CYS A 104 -0.50 6.18 18.81
CA CYS A 104 -0.46 5.18 19.87
C CYS A 104 -1.78 4.39 19.97
N PHE A 105 -2.92 5.06 19.86
CA PHE A 105 -4.22 4.41 19.89
C PHE A 105 -4.38 3.40 18.75
N PHE A 106 -4.10 3.79 17.51
CA PHE A 106 -4.26 2.89 16.37
C PHE A 106 -3.23 1.77 16.36
N LEU A 107 -1.99 2.02 16.77
CA LEU A 107 -0.98 0.98 16.97
C LEU A 107 -1.43 -0.05 18.01
N GLN A 108 -1.94 0.40 19.15
CA GLN A 108 -2.45 -0.47 20.20
C GLN A 108 -3.64 -1.30 19.71
N LYS A 109 -4.57 -0.69 18.97
CA LYS A 109 -5.72 -1.40 18.38
C LYS A 109 -5.29 -2.43 17.35
N ARG A 110 -4.32 -2.10 16.49
CA ARG A 110 -3.75 -3.03 15.51
C ARG A 110 -3.06 -4.22 16.18
N LEU A 111 -2.25 -3.98 17.21
CA LEU A 111 -1.63 -5.03 18.01
C LEU A 111 -2.68 -5.90 18.71
N GLN A 112 -3.72 -5.30 19.26
CA GLN A 112 -4.82 -6.03 19.88
C GLN A 112 -5.49 -6.96 18.86
N LEU A 113 -5.74 -6.49 17.64
CA LEU A 113 -6.34 -7.30 16.58
C LEU A 113 -5.42 -8.44 16.13
N SER A 114 -4.11 -8.20 15.98
CA SER A 114 -3.17 -9.25 15.57
C SER A 114 -3.08 -10.39 16.58
N VAL A 115 -3.17 -10.08 17.88
CA VAL A 115 -3.13 -11.09 18.95
C VAL A 115 -4.49 -11.77 19.16
N GLN A 116 -5.60 -11.02 19.08
CA GLN A 116 -6.93 -11.58 19.35
C GLN A 116 -7.60 -12.26 18.14
N LYS A 117 -7.23 -11.86 16.92
CA LYS A 117 -7.83 -12.37 15.68
C LYS A 117 -6.79 -12.63 14.58
N PRO A 118 -5.71 -13.39 14.85
CA PRO A 118 -4.65 -13.62 13.87
C PRO A 118 -5.16 -14.25 12.57
N GLU A 119 -6.09 -15.20 12.66
CA GLU A 119 -6.70 -15.86 11.49
C GLU A 119 -7.48 -14.88 10.59
N GLN A 120 -8.14 -13.88 11.18
CA GLN A 120 -8.87 -12.87 10.41
C GLN A 120 -7.89 -11.97 9.65
N VAL A 121 -6.83 -11.51 10.31
CA VAL A 121 -5.80 -10.67 9.69
C VAL A 121 -5.15 -11.42 8.52
N ILE A 122 -4.75 -12.67 8.73
CA ILE A 122 -4.16 -13.50 7.66
C ILE A 122 -5.14 -13.69 6.50
N LYS A 123 -6.43 -13.90 6.79
CA LYS A 123 -7.45 -14.05 5.74
C LYS A 123 -7.61 -12.78 4.90
N GLU A 124 -7.57 -11.61 5.54
CA GLU A 124 -7.61 -10.31 4.86
C GLU A 124 -6.37 -10.14 3.97
N ASP A 125 -5.17 -10.38 4.50
CA ASP A 125 -3.90 -10.34 3.74
C ASP A 125 -3.92 -11.29 2.53
N VAL A 126 -4.38 -12.53 2.71
CA VAL A 126 -4.51 -13.51 1.62
C VAL A 126 -5.49 -13.03 0.56
N SER A 127 -6.58 -12.38 0.96
CA SER A 127 -7.55 -11.81 0.02
C SER A 127 -6.95 -10.67 -0.78
N GLU A 128 -6.21 -9.76 -0.14
CA GLU A 128 -5.51 -8.67 -0.82
C GLU A 128 -4.47 -9.19 -1.82
N LEU A 129 -3.66 -10.18 -1.42
CA LEU A 129 -2.67 -10.81 -2.29
C LEU A 129 -3.30 -11.50 -3.49
N ARG A 130 -4.46 -12.16 -3.31
CA ARG A 130 -5.21 -12.77 -4.42
C ARG A 130 -5.71 -11.73 -5.42
N ASN A 131 -6.25 -10.61 -4.93
CA ASN A 131 -6.71 -9.52 -5.79
C ASN A 131 -5.55 -8.90 -6.57
N GLU A 132 -4.41 -8.67 -5.93
CA GLU A 132 -3.23 -8.13 -6.60
C GLU A 132 -2.64 -9.12 -7.61
N LEU A 133 -2.62 -10.43 -7.29
CA LEU A 133 -2.22 -11.47 -8.24
C LEU A 133 -3.11 -11.45 -9.49
N GLN A 134 -4.44 -11.46 -9.32
CA GLN A 134 -5.39 -11.41 -10.42
C GLN A 134 -5.18 -10.16 -11.30
N ARG A 135 -4.94 -9.00 -10.67
CA ARG A 135 -4.66 -7.76 -11.39
C ARG A 135 -3.38 -7.86 -12.22
N LYS A 136 -2.33 -8.45 -11.65
CA LYS A 136 -1.05 -8.68 -12.37
C LYS A 136 -1.22 -9.68 -13.52
N GLU A 137 -1.97 -10.76 -13.33
CA GLU A 137 -2.27 -11.74 -14.39
C GLU A 137 -3.01 -11.08 -15.56
N ALA A 138 -4.02 -10.26 -15.28
CA ALA A 138 -4.75 -9.52 -16.31
C ALA A 138 -3.83 -8.58 -17.10
N LEU A 139 -2.91 -7.90 -16.42
CA LEU A 139 -1.94 -7.03 -17.07
C LEU A 139 -0.97 -7.82 -17.96
N ILE A 140 -0.47 -8.96 -17.49
CA ILE A 140 0.39 -9.85 -18.27
C ILE A 140 -0.35 -10.34 -19.52
N GLN A 141 -1.60 -10.81 -19.38
CA GLN A 141 -2.40 -11.25 -20.52
C GLN A 141 -2.62 -10.16 -21.56
N LYS A 142 -2.86 -8.92 -21.11
CA LYS A 142 -2.94 -7.74 -21.99
C LYS A 142 -1.65 -7.53 -22.76
N HIS A 143 -0.49 -7.63 -22.11
CA HIS A 143 0.81 -7.47 -22.78
C HIS A 143 1.14 -8.62 -23.74
N LEU A 144 0.88 -9.86 -23.36
CA LEU A 144 1.03 -11.02 -24.24
C LEU A 144 0.17 -10.90 -25.50
N SER A 145 -1.05 -10.37 -25.36
CA SER A 145 -1.93 -10.14 -26.50
C SER A 145 -1.38 -9.09 -27.47
N LYS A 146 -0.81 -8.00 -26.95
CA LYS A 146 -0.11 -7.01 -27.77
C LYS A 146 1.13 -7.59 -28.45
N LEU A 147 1.91 -8.40 -27.74
CA LEU A 147 3.09 -9.05 -28.31
C LEU A 147 2.71 -9.97 -29.47
N ARG A 148 1.68 -10.81 -29.31
CA ARG A 148 1.16 -11.64 -30.39
C ARG A 148 0.69 -10.82 -31.59
N HIS A 149 -0.03 -9.72 -31.34
CA HIS A 149 -0.46 -8.83 -32.42
C HIS A 149 0.73 -8.25 -33.20
N TRP A 150 1.75 -7.76 -32.51
CA TRP A 150 2.94 -7.22 -33.19
C TRP A 150 3.76 -8.29 -33.90
N GLN A 151 3.87 -9.49 -33.33
CA GLN A 151 4.50 -10.63 -34.01
C GLN A 151 3.78 -10.94 -35.32
N GLN A 152 2.44 -10.96 -35.33
CA GLN A 152 1.65 -11.16 -36.55
C GLN A 152 1.92 -10.07 -37.59
N VAL A 153 1.88 -8.79 -37.17
CA VAL A 153 2.15 -7.65 -38.08
C VAL A 153 3.53 -7.76 -38.71
N LEU A 154 4.56 -8.16 -37.94
CA LEU A 154 5.91 -8.34 -38.47
C LEU A 154 5.99 -9.53 -39.44
N GLU A 155 5.31 -10.64 -39.14
CA GLU A 155 5.25 -11.80 -40.02
C GLU A 155 4.56 -11.45 -41.36
N ASP A 156 3.42 -10.77 -41.30
CA ASP A 156 2.69 -10.32 -42.49
C ASP A 156 3.57 -9.43 -43.38
N ILE A 157 4.29 -8.47 -42.81
CA ILE A 157 5.25 -7.63 -43.55
C ILE A 157 6.35 -8.50 -44.19
N SER A 158 6.90 -9.48 -43.48
CA SER A 158 7.98 -10.33 -43.99
C SER A 158 7.51 -11.24 -45.15
N VAL A 159 6.26 -11.71 -45.12
CA VAL A 159 5.67 -12.55 -46.17
C VAL A 159 5.35 -11.72 -47.42
N GLN A 160 4.87 -10.47 -47.26
CA GLN A 160 4.65 -9.57 -48.40
C GLN A 160 5.94 -9.29 -49.19
N HIS A 161 7.10 -9.23 -48.53
CA HIS A 161 8.40 -9.08 -49.19
C HIS A 161 8.92 -10.36 -49.88
N LYS A 162 8.22 -11.50 -49.75
CA LYS A 162 8.57 -12.79 -50.39
C LYS A 162 7.68 -13.18 -51.57
N LYS A 163 6.98 -12.23 -52.20
CA LYS A 163 6.34 -12.46 -53.50
C LYS A 163 7.36 -12.19 -54.62
N PRO A 164 7.77 -13.19 -55.43
CA PRO A 164 8.72 -12.96 -56.52
C PRO A 164 7.98 -12.30 -57.68
N ALA A 165 8.06 -10.98 -57.76
CA ALA A 165 7.74 -10.24 -58.98
C ALA A 165 8.70 -9.05 -59.06
N GLU A 166 9.71 -9.23 -59.90
CA GLU A 166 10.50 -8.21 -60.60
C GLU A 166 11.20 -7.10 -59.78
N MET A 167 12.54 -7.21 -59.76
CA MET A 167 13.54 -6.14 -59.61
C MET A 167 13.61 -5.38 -58.26
N PRO A 168 14.72 -5.51 -57.48
CA PRO A 168 14.84 -4.85 -56.19
C PRO A 168 15.30 -3.39 -56.35
N GLN A 169 14.36 -2.46 -56.48
CA GLN A 169 14.64 -1.05 -56.19
C GLN A 169 14.56 -0.84 -54.67
N GLY A 170 15.71 -0.84 -54.01
CA GLY A 170 15.82 -0.63 -52.56
C GLY A 170 15.33 0.76 -52.11
N PRO A 171 15.18 0.99 -50.79
CA PRO A 171 14.66 2.24 -50.22
C PRO A 171 15.38 3.51 -50.70
N LEU A 172 16.65 3.36 -51.10
CA LEU A 172 17.49 4.42 -51.64
C LEU A 172 17.00 4.91 -53.01
N ALA A 173 16.47 4.01 -53.86
CA ALA A 173 15.92 4.38 -55.16
C ALA A 173 14.69 5.28 -55.05
N TYR A 174 13.86 5.08 -54.02
CA TYR A 174 12.68 5.92 -53.77
C TYR A 174 13.07 7.35 -53.36
N LEU A 175 14.11 7.50 -52.52
CA LEU A 175 14.64 8.81 -52.13
C LEU A 175 15.32 9.52 -53.31
N GLU A 176 16.01 8.78 -54.17
CA GLU A 176 16.68 9.33 -55.35
C GLU A 176 15.66 9.83 -56.40
N GLN A 177 14.56 9.10 -56.60
CA GLN A 177 13.46 9.51 -57.48
C GLN A 177 12.71 10.75 -56.99
N ALA A 178 12.52 10.87 -55.66
CA ALA A 178 11.89 12.05 -55.07
C ALA A 178 12.78 13.31 -55.18
N SER A 179 14.10 13.13 -55.14
CA SER A 179 15.08 14.20 -55.33
C SER A 179 15.14 14.70 -56.78
N ALA A 180 14.94 13.83 -57.77
CA ALA A 180 15.05 14.17 -59.18
C ALA A 180 13.84 14.94 -59.74
N ASN A 181 12.73 15.01 -59.00
CA ASN A 181 11.46 15.59 -59.47
C ASN A 181 11.15 16.99 -58.90
N ILE A 182 12.13 17.72 -58.38
CA ILE A 182 11.93 19.10 -57.91
C ILE A 182 12.06 20.06 -59.11
N PRO A 183 10.98 20.76 -59.53
CA PRO A 183 11.07 21.75 -60.60
C PRO A 183 11.88 22.97 -60.12
N ALA A 184 12.81 23.46 -60.93
CA ALA A 184 13.60 24.64 -60.62
C ALA A 184 12.72 25.90 -60.48
N PRO A 185 13.02 26.81 -59.54
CA PRO A 185 12.20 28.01 -59.33
C PRO A 185 12.31 28.95 -60.53
N MET A 186 11.17 29.33 -61.10
CA MET A 186 11.09 30.31 -62.16
C MET A 186 11.48 31.69 -61.62
N LYS A 187 12.48 32.34 -62.24
CA LYS A 187 12.85 33.72 -61.94
C LYS A 187 11.73 34.64 -62.44
N GLN A 188 11.05 35.32 -61.52
CA GLN A 188 10.16 36.44 -61.86
C GLN A 188 11.03 37.65 -62.25
N THR A 189 10.69 38.26 -63.39
CA THR A 189 11.23 39.53 -63.88
C THR A 189 10.25 40.64 -63.56
#